data_AF-A0AAD7AFJ7-F1
#
_entry.id   AF-A0AAD7AFJ7-F1
#
_cell.length_a   1.000
_cell.length_b   1.000
_cell.length_c   1.000
_cell.angle_alpha   90.00
_cell.angle_beta   90.00
_cell.angle_gamma   90.00
#
_symmetry.space_group_name_H-M   'P 1'
#
loop_
_entity.id
_entity.type
_entity.pdbx_description
1 polymer ?
#
loop_
_entity_poly.entity_id
_entity_poly.type
_entity_poly.pdbx_seq_one_letter_code
_entity_poly.pdbx_strand_id
1 'polypeptide(L)'
;MSDEAAKLAKLAALSPPTASLEPVIAVDLDDVLSQTNLKVAQWHNEKYGTQMDLSTFYYYYYWKNPFWGTPQETFEKVTEFYRTDSIFHAIPVPGAREGIQSLKDMGYKLVIVTARTAEVADASWEWVEKYFPGMFANVIFTGQFKDAHKLHHNEVLTNLTKSGVCADLKAQVLIDDSAENAIQCSTASSPTRVLLFGDYEWNKRISGPGDGADEMSFDRRLAAGGGKEFWKEDMLVIPDGVPLERVKDWSQVVRWVKTARQEGRIL
;
A
#
# COMPACT_ATOMS: atom_id res chain seq x y z
N MET A 1 -31.98 -4.30 -8.29
CA MET A 1 -30.83 -4.73 -7.47
C MET A 1 -30.01 -3.49 -7.14
N SER A 2 -29.55 -3.31 -5.91
CA SER A 2 -28.73 -2.14 -5.55
C SER A 2 -27.37 -2.21 -6.25
N ASP A 3 -26.77 -1.05 -6.50
CA ASP A 3 -25.46 -0.90 -7.15
C ASP A 3 -24.34 -1.61 -6.35
N GLU A 4 -24.51 -1.71 -5.03
CA GLU A 4 -23.66 -2.45 -4.10
C GLU A 4 -23.79 -3.98 -4.27
N ALA A 5 -25.01 -4.50 -4.43
CA ALA A 5 -25.23 -5.92 -4.68
C ALA A 5 -24.67 -6.37 -6.04
N ALA A 6 -24.66 -5.49 -7.04
CA ALA A 6 -24.05 -5.75 -8.34
C ALA A 6 -22.51 -5.77 -8.28
N LYS A 7 -21.90 -4.87 -7.49
CA LYS A 7 -20.44 -4.85 -7.23
C LYS A 7 -19.99 -6.08 -6.44
N LEU A 8 -20.73 -6.44 -5.39
CA LEU A 8 -20.53 -7.68 -4.63
C LEU A 8 -20.67 -8.92 -5.51
N ALA A 9 -21.63 -8.94 -6.43
CA ALA A 9 -21.79 -10.04 -7.39
C ALA A 9 -20.62 -10.13 -8.40
N LYS A 10 -20.02 -9.00 -8.80
CA LYS A 10 -18.83 -8.99 -9.68
C LYS A 10 -17.57 -9.46 -8.95
N LEU A 11 -17.40 -9.07 -7.68
CA LEU A 11 -16.36 -9.60 -6.77
C LEU A 11 -16.55 -11.12 -6.52
N ALA A 12 -17.79 -11.56 -6.31
CA ALA A 12 -18.14 -12.95 -6.13
C ALA A 12 -18.00 -13.79 -7.41
N ALA A 13 -18.22 -13.21 -8.59
CA ALA A 13 -18.02 -13.87 -9.88
C ALA A 13 -16.53 -13.96 -10.31
N LEU A 14 -15.68 -13.11 -9.75
CA LEU A 14 -14.21 -13.22 -9.81
C LEU A 14 -13.65 -14.18 -8.75
N SER A 15 -14.49 -14.56 -7.78
CA SER A 15 -14.25 -15.75 -6.98
C SER A 15 -14.70 -16.97 -7.78
N PRO A 16 -13.85 -17.99 -7.96
CA PRO A 16 -14.17 -19.11 -8.83
C PRO A 16 -15.42 -19.87 -8.31
N PRO A 17 -16.22 -20.47 -9.22
CA PRO A 17 -17.22 -21.45 -8.84
C PRO A 17 -16.50 -22.60 -8.13
N THR A 18 -16.70 -22.69 -6.81
CA THR A 18 -16.32 -23.77 -5.89
C THR A 18 -15.41 -24.87 -6.47
N ALA A 19 -14.09 -24.77 -6.25
CA ALA A 19 -13.13 -25.89 -6.01
C ALA A 19 -11.62 -25.55 -6.19
N SER A 20 -11.16 -24.35 -5.82
CA SER A 20 -9.76 -24.20 -5.37
C SER A 20 -9.69 -23.34 -4.10
N LEU A 21 -9.38 -24.00 -2.98
CA LEU A 21 -9.26 -23.45 -1.62
C LEU A 21 -7.86 -22.83 -1.41
N GLU A 22 -7.31 -22.13 -2.41
CA GLU A 22 -5.98 -21.53 -2.25
C GLU A 22 -6.07 -20.37 -1.24
N PRO A 23 -5.32 -20.41 -0.13
CA PRO A 23 -5.30 -19.31 0.82
C PRO A 23 -4.77 -18.04 0.17
N VAL A 24 -5.41 -16.91 0.44
CA VAL A 24 -5.08 -15.63 -0.18
C VAL A 24 -4.09 -14.84 0.68
N ILE A 25 -3.05 -14.30 0.06
CA ILE A 25 -2.22 -13.24 0.62
C ILE A 25 -2.44 -11.97 -0.21
N ALA A 26 -2.87 -10.89 0.46
CA ALA A 26 -2.97 -9.57 -0.12
C ALA A 26 -1.62 -8.85 -0.02
N VAL A 27 -1.23 -8.14 -1.08
CA VAL A 27 0.06 -7.46 -1.18
C VAL A 27 -0.17 -6.04 -1.68
N ASP A 28 0.34 -5.04 -0.98
CA ASP A 28 0.36 -3.67 -1.52
C ASP A 28 1.37 -3.55 -2.68
N LEU A 29 1.19 -2.54 -3.53
CA LEU A 29 2.05 -2.30 -4.68
C LEU A 29 3.20 -1.34 -4.36
N ASP A 30 2.90 -0.19 -3.77
CA ASP A 30 3.82 0.92 -3.64
C ASP A 30 4.71 0.72 -2.41
N ASP A 31 6.02 0.76 -2.62
CA ASP A 31 7.08 0.48 -1.63
C ASP A 31 7.02 -0.89 -0.93
N VAL A 32 6.15 -1.80 -1.40
CA VAL A 32 6.19 -3.24 -1.11
C VAL A 32 6.70 -4.05 -2.31
N LEU A 33 6.18 -3.75 -3.51
CA LEU A 33 6.61 -4.35 -4.77
C LEU A 33 7.40 -3.38 -5.64
N SER A 34 7.00 -2.11 -5.70
CA SER A 34 7.56 -1.05 -6.53
C SER A 34 8.28 -0.01 -5.66
N GLN A 35 9.50 0.43 -6.00
CA GLN A 35 10.19 1.49 -5.25
C GLN A 35 9.64 2.88 -5.61
N THR A 36 8.40 3.15 -5.20
CA THR A 36 7.62 4.31 -5.62
C THR A 36 8.11 5.59 -4.96
N ASN A 37 8.30 5.62 -3.64
CA ASN A 37 8.83 6.80 -2.95
C ASN A 37 10.26 7.14 -3.39
N LEU A 38 11.07 6.15 -3.76
CA LEU A 38 12.39 6.40 -4.36
C LEU A 38 12.26 7.15 -5.68
N LYS A 39 11.33 6.72 -6.54
CA LYS A 39 11.06 7.36 -7.83
C LYS A 39 10.49 8.77 -7.66
N VAL A 40 9.61 8.97 -6.67
CA VAL A 40 9.05 10.27 -6.32
C VAL A 40 10.17 11.23 -5.86
N ALA A 41 11.09 10.79 -5.00
CA ALA A 41 12.22 11.61 -4.57
C ALA A 41 13.13 12.01 -5.75
N GLN A 42 13.45 11.06 -6.65
CA GLN A 42 14.23 11.34 -7.86
C GLN A 42 13.56 12.44 -8.71
N TRP A 43 12.28 12.26 -9.01
CA TRP A 43 11.50 13.24 -9.77
C TRP A 43 11.47 14.60 -9.08
N HIS A 44 11.24 14.64 -7.76
CA HIS A 44 11.16 15.90 -7.02
C HIS A 44 12.50 16.64 -7.03
N ASN A 45 13.62 15.92 -6.91
CA ASN A 45 14.97 16.48 -7.00
C ASN A 45 15.26 17.04 -8.39
N GLU A 46 14.90 16.32 -9.45
CA GLU A 46 15.08 16.78 -10.84
C GLU A 46 14.21 18.00 -11.15
N LYS A 47 12.95 18.01 -10.68
CA LYS A 47 11.96 19.03 -11.01
C LYS A 47 12.14 20.33 -10.22
N TYR A 48 12.41 20.22 -8.91
CA TYR A 48 12.41 21.35 -7.98
C TYR A 48 13.79 21.63 -7.37
N GLY A 49 14.83 20.89 -7.75
CA GLY A 49 16.19 21.09 -7.23
C GLY A 49 16.35 20.73 -5.75
N THR A 50 15.52 19.81 -5.25
CA THR A 50 15.58 19.35 -3.85
C THR A 50 16.66 18.29 -3.62
N GLN A 51 16.79 17.85 -2.37
CA GLN A 51 17.74 16.81 -1.94
C GLN A 51 17.02 15.73 -1.12
N MET A 52 15.91 15.24 -1.66
CA MET A 52 15.11 14.18 -1.05
C MET A 52 15.74 12.81 -1.26
N ASP A 53 15.63 11.98 -0.23
CA ASP A 53 15.82 10.54 -0.29
C ASP A 53 14.71 9.84 0.52
N LEU A 54 14.77 8.51 0.64
CA LEU A 54 13.78 7.75 1.40
C LEU A 54 13.68 8.17 2.88
N SER A 55 14.77 8.67 3.47
CA SER A 55 14.78 9.14 4.86
C SER A 55 14.07 10.49 5.05
N THR A 56 13.73 11.17 3.95
CA THR A 56 12.99 12.43 3.95
C THR A 56 11.48 12.22 4.09
N PHE A 57 10.96 11.01 3.84
CA PHE A 57 9.53 10.70 3.97
C PHE A 57 9.20 10.22 5.38
N TYR A 58 8.95 11.15 6.30
CA TYR A 58 8.61 10.86 7.70
C TYR A 58 7.18 10.35 7.91
N TYR A 59 6.24 10.71 7.05
CA TYR A 59 4.83 10.34 7.13
C TYR A 59 4.32 9.89 5.75
N TYR A 60 3.27 9.06 5.78
CA TYR A 60 2.57 8.60 4.59
C TYR A 60 2.06 9.75 3.71
N TYR A 61 1.52 10.81 4.32
CA TYR A 61 1.06 11.98 3.58
C TYR A 61 2.19 12.95 3.26
N TYR A 62 2.38 13.22 1.97
CA TYR A 62 3.48 14.01 1.47
C TYR A 62 3.60 15.44 2.04
N TRP A 63 2.49 16.15 2.28
CA TRP A 63 2.53 17.51 2.84
C TRP A 63 3.13 17.58 4.26
N LYS A 64 3.21 16.44 4.95
CA LYS A 64 3.84 16.31 6.27
C LYS A 64 5.33 16.01 6.20
N ASN A 65 5.92 16.00 5.00
CA ASN A 65 7.34 15.78 4.76
C ASN A 65 8.01 17.06 4.24
N PRO A 66 9.33 17.23 4.46
CA PRO A 66 10.09 18.34 3.90
C PRO A 66 9.87 18.49 2.38
N PHE A 67 9.94 19.73 1.90
CA PHE A 67 9.88 20.14 0.48
C PHE A 67 8.52 20.05 -0.22
N TRP A 68 7.50 19.46 0.38
CA TRP A 68 6.19 19.32 -0.26
C TRP A 68 5.30 20.55 -0.14
N GLY A 69 5.45 21.33 0.93
CA GLY A 69 4.66 22.54 1.20
C GLY A 69 3.29 22.20 1.78
N THR A 70 2.33 23.09 1.55
CA THR A 70 0.93 22.92 2.01
C THR A 70 0.24 21.72 1.35
N PRO A 71 -0.88 21.22 1.90
CA PRO A 71 -1.72 20.24 1.25
C PRO A 71 -2.10 20.60 -0.19
N GLN A 72 -2.38 21.88 -0.48
CA GLN A 72 -2.68 22.32 -1.83
C GLN A 72 -1.47 22.20 -2.77
N GLU A 73 -0.31 22.72 -2.38
CA GLU A 73 0.93 22.60 -3.18
C GLU A 73 1.32 21.14 -3.39
N THR A 74 1.12 20.31 -2.36
CA THR A 74 1.34 18.87 -2.43
C THR A 74 0.41 18.21 -3.46
N PHE A 75 -0.88 18.55 -3.44
CA PHE A 75 -1.84 18.04 -4.42
C PHE A 75 -1.43 18.40 -5.87
N GLU A 76 -0.97 19.64 -6.08
CA GLU A 76 -0.47 20.10 -7.39
C GLU A 76 0.77 19.32 -7.83
N LYS A 77 1.75 19.13 -6.94
CA LYS A 77 2.97 18.33 -7.18
C LYS A 77 2.65 16.87 -7.50
N VAL A 78 1.79 16.24 -6.69
CA VAL A 78 1.36 14.86 -6.93
C VAL A 78 0.65 14.75 -8.28
N THR A 79 -0.26 15.68 -8.59
CA THR A 79 -0.92 15.71 -9.89
C THR A 79 0.08 15.85 -11.04
N GLU A 80 1.11 16.68 -10.89
CA GLU A 80 2.17 16.81 -11.89
C GLU A 80 2.99 15.53 -12.04
N PHE A 81 3.36 14.87 -10.93
CA PHE A 81 4.08 13.59 -10.96
C PHE A 81 3.28 12.53 -11.73
N TYR A 82 1.98 12.38 -11.43
CA TYR A 82 1.11 11.41 -12.11
C TYR A 82 0.79 11.76 -13.57
N ARG A 83 1.00 13.01 -14.01
CA ARG A 83 0.95 13.36 -15.44
C ARG A 83 2.16 12.85 -16.22
N THR A 84 3.21 12.42 -15.53
CA THR A 84 4.37 11.74 -16.13
C THR A 84 4.22 10.23 -16.00
N ASP A 85 4.93 9.48 -16.83
CA ASP A 85 5.01 8.02 -16.72
C ASP A 85 6.01 7.56 -15.63
N SER A 86 6.54 8.49 -14.81
CA SER A 86 7.66 8.22 -13.90
C SER A 86 7.37 7.08 -12.93
N ILE A 87 6.15 7.00 -12.38
CA ILE A 87 5.74 5.95 -11.44
C ILE A 87 5.88 4.55 -12.05
N PHE A 88 5.66 4.39 -13.36
CA PHE A 88 5.79 3.11 -14.07
C PHE A 88 7.24 2.81 -14.48
N HIS A 89 8.17 3.71 -14.19
CA HIS A 89 9.62 3.48 -14.31
C HIS A 89 10.27 3.16 -12.96
N ALA A 90 9.50 3.06 -11.88
CA ALA A 90 10.00 2.51 -10.63
C ALA A 90 10.46 1.05 -10.86
N ILE A 91 11.57 0.69 -10.22
CA ILE A 91 12.09 -0.68 -10.26
C ILE A 91 11.54 -1.47 -9.06
N PRO A 92 11.47 -2.81 -9.14
CA PRO A 92 10.99 -3.60 -8.03
C PRO A 92 11.79 -3.40 -6.75
N VAL A 93 11.14 -3.54 -5.60
CA VAL A 93 11.78 -3.62 -4.28
C VAL A 93 12.72 -4.83 -4.27
N PRO A 94 13.95 -4.71 -3.75
CA PRO A 94 14.89 -5.84 -3.70
C PRO A 94 14.28 -7.07 -3.00
N GLY A 95 14.42 -8.23 -3.64
CA GLY A 95 13.88 -9.50 -3.13
C GLY A 95 12.38 -9.72 -3.37
N ALA A 96 11.65 -8.75 -3.94
CA ALA A 96 10.21 -8.86 -4.16
C ALA A 96 9.85 -10.03 -5.08
N ARG A 97 10.57 -10.19 -6.19
CA ARG A 97 10.28 -11.25 -7.15
C ARG A 97 10.49 -12.63 -6.54
N GLU A 98 11.60 -12.83 -5.85
CA GLU A 98 11.92 -14.08 -5.15
C GLU A 98 10.96 -14.35 -4.00
N GLY A 99 10.56 -13.30 -3.27
CA GLY A 99 9.58 -13.36 -2.20
C GLY A 99 8.21 -13.80 -2.70
N ILE A 100 7.69 -13.13 -3.72
CA ILE A 100 6.42 -13.45 -4.38
C ILE A 100 6.44 -14.87 -4.96
N GLN A 101 7.50 -15.26 -5.66
CA GLN A 101 7.64 -16.62 -6.16
C GLN A 101 7.61 -17.64 -5.02
N SER A 102 8.32 -17.37 -3.91
CA SER A 102 8.32 -18.25 -2.73
C SER A 102 6.92 -18.42 -2.12
N LEU A 103 6.13 -17.34 -2.04
CA LEU A 103 4.75 -17.43 -1.54
C LEU A 103 3.86 -18.22 -2.51
N LYS A 104 4.02 -18.03 -3.81
CA LYS A 104 3.31 -18.80 -4.83
C LYS A 104 3.66 -20.29 -4.78
N ASP A 105 4.93 -20.63 -4.63
CA ASP A 105 5.42 -22.01 -4.49
C ASP A 105 4.88 -22.69 -3.22
N MET A 106 4.53 -21.91 -2.20
CA MET A 106 3.84 -22.41 -1.00
C MET A 106 2.34 -22.67 -1.24
N GLY A 107 1.79 -22.33 -2.40
CA GLY A 107 0.39 -22.55 -2.77
C GLY A 107 -0.54 -21.41 -2.38
N TYR A 108 -0.02 -20.21 -2.12
CA TYR A 108 -0.85 -19.03 -1.88
C TYR A 108 -1.31 -18.38 -3.18
N LYS A 109 -2.58 -18.00 -3.22
CA LYS A 109 -3.10 -17.08 -4.23
C LYS A 109 -2.69 -15.66 -3.84
N LEU A 110 -2.02 -14.95 -4.75
CA LEU A 110 -1.52 -13.61 -4.52
C LEU A 110 -2.40 -12.58 -5.23
N VAL A 111 -2.86 -11.59 -4.47
CA VAL A 111 -3.73 -10.50 -4.95
C VAL A 111 -3.10 -9.17 -4.58
N ILE A 112 -2.96 -8.27 -5.55
CA ILE A 112 -2.51 -6.91 -5.26
C ILE A 112 -3.69 -6.09 -4.75
N VAL A 113 -3.50 -5.37 -3.64
CA VAL A 113 -4.50 -4.43 -3.10
C VAL A 113 -3.82 -3.09 -2.90
N THR A 114 -4.13 -2.10 -3.74
CA THR A 114 -3.40 -0.83 -3.80
C THR A 114 -4.33 0.37 -3.68
N ALA A 115 -3.84 1.45 -3.08
CA ALA A 115 -4.52 2.74 -2.98
C ALA A 115 -4.43 3.60 -4.25
N ARG A 116 -3.71 3.14 -5.29
CA ARG A 116 -3.72 3.79 -6.61
C ARG A 116 -5.15 3.93 -7.13
N THR A 117 -5.37 4.94 -7.95
CA THR A 117 -6.68 5.23 -8.52
C THR A 117 -6.92 4.42 -9.80
N ALA A 118 -8.18 4.32 -10.21
CA ALA A 118 -8.56 3.51 -11.39
C ALA A 118 -7.97 4.05 -12.70
N GLU A 119 -7.65 5.35 -12.77
CA GLU A 119 -7.12 6.00 -13.97
C GLU A 119 -5.76 5.46 -14.39
N VAL A 120 -5.03 4.86 -13.45
CA VAL A 120 -3.71 4.26 -13.69
C VAL A 120 -3.74 2.72 -13.65
N ALA A 121 -4.93 2.11 -13.77
CA ALA A 121 -5.10 0.68 -13.63
C ALA A 121 -4.32 -0.11 -14.67
N ASP A 122 -4.59 0.15 -15.97
CA ASP A 122 -3.93 -0.54 -17.09
C ASP A 122 -2.40 -0.47 -17.00
N ALA A 123 -1.86 0.75 -16.83
CA ALA A 123 -0.42 0.96 -16.74
C ALA A 123 0.21 0.35 -15.48
N SER A 124 -0.53 0.29 -14.37
CA SER A 124 -0.09 -0.44 -13.17
C SER A 124 -0.06 -1.95 -13.42
N TRP A 125 -1.04 -2.50 -14.12
CA TRP A 125 -1.07 -3.91 -14.47
C TRP A 125 0.03 -4.29 -15.46
N GLU A 126 0.30 -3.46 -16.47
CA GLU A 126 1.44 -3.63 -17.38
C GLU A 126 2.77 -3.67 -16.63
N TRP A 127 2.95 -2.80 -15.62
CA TRP A 127 4.12 -2.81 -14.76
C TRP A 127 4.23 -4.13 -13.98
N VAL A 128 3.11 -4.62 -13.43
CA VAL A 128 3.06 -5.89 -12.69
C VAL A 128 3.44 -7.05 -13.60
N GLU A 129 2.85 -7.16 -14.80
CA GLU A 129 3.15 -8.25 -15.74
C GLU A 129 4.59 -8.21 -16.26
N LYS A 130 5.18 -7.01 -16.38
CA LYS A 130 6.60 -6.85 -16.74
C LYS A 130 7.52 -7.47 -15.68
N TYR A 131 7.27 -7.23 -14.40
CA TYR A 131 8.20 -7.61 -13.33
C TYR A 131 7.82 -8.90 -12.59
N PHE A 132 6.55 -9.30 -12.63
CA PHE A 132 5.95 -10.44 -11.93
C PHE A 132 5.02 -11.25 -12.85
N PRO A 133 5.47 -11.64 -14.06
CA PRO A 133 4.60 -12.23 -15.09
C PRO A 133 3.86 -13.46 -14.57
N GLY A 134 2.52 -13.39 -14.58
CA GLY A 134 1.65 -14.48 -14.14
C GLY A 134 1.80 -14.88 -12.67
N MET A 135 2.39 -14.04 -11.81
CA MET A 135 2.52 -14.32 -10.38
C MET A 135 1.31 -13.87 -9.55
N PHE A 136 0.59 -12.85 -10.02
CA PHE A 136 -0.60 -12.32 -9.35
C PHE A 136 -1.87 -12.73 -10.11
N ALA A 137 -2.93 -12.99 -9.35
CA ALA A 137 -4.23 -13.31 -9.94
C ALA A 137 -4.95 -12.06 -10.46
N ASN A 138 -4.86 -10.96 -9.71
CA ASN A 138 -5.55 -9.71 -10.00
C ASN A 138 -4.97 -8.55 -9.18
N VAL A 139 -5.32 -7.33 -9.60
CA VAL A 139 -5.09 -6.09 -8.84
C VAL A 139 -6.43 -5.46 -8.47
N ILE A 140 -6.55 -5.06 -7.20
CA ILE A 140 -7.72 -4.39 -6.65
C ILE A 140 -7.32 -2.97 -6.24
N PHE A 141 -7.99 -1.99 -6.82
CA PHE A 141 -7.77 -0.56 -6.57
C PHE A 141 -8.79 -0.06 -5.57
N THR A 142 -8.32 0.49 -4.45
CA THR A 142 -9.15 1.07 -3.37
C THR A 142 -9.23 2.60 -3.42
N GLY A 143 -8.63 3.24 -4.43
CA GLY A 143 -8.69 4.70 -4.62
C GLY A 143 -10.09 5.21 -4.99
N GLN A 144 -10.38 6.49 -4.68
CA GLN A 144 -11.69 7.12 -4.93
C GLN A 144 -11.97 7.39 -6.43
N PHE A 145 -13.26 7.37 -6.79
CA PHE A 145 -13.86 7.34 -8.14
C PHE A 145 -13.53 8.49 -9.10
N LYS A 146 -13.47 8.15 -10.40
CA LYS A 146 -14.18 8.88 -11.48
C LYS A 146 -15.01 8.05 -12.47
N ASP A 147 -14.67 6.81 -12.86
CA ASP A 147 -15.54 6.03 -13.77
C ASP A 147 -15.23 4.51 -13.79
N ALA A 148 -16.23 3.67 -13.57
CA ALA A 148 -16.10 2.19 -13.48
C ALA A 148 -16.18 1.45 -14.84
N HIS A 149 -16.24 2.19 -15.96
CA HIS A 149 -16.54 1.63 -17.28
C HIS A 149 -15.32 1.18 -18.11
N LYS A 150 -14.10 1.22 -17.56
CA LYS A 150 -12.86 0.93 -18.30
C LYS A 150 -12.04 -0.29 -17.83
N LEU A 151 -12.56 -1.11 -16.92
CA LEU A 151 -11.75 -2.18 -16.32
C LEU A 151 -11.58 -3.40 -17.24
N HIS A 152 -10.34 -3.90 -17.31
CA HIS A 152 -10.01 -5.19 -17.90
C HIS A 152 -10.25 -6.37 -16.92
N HIS A 153 -10.14 -7.62 -17.40
CA HIS A 153 -10.54 -8.81 -16.64
C HIS A 153 -9.84 -9.00 -15.28
N ASN A 154 -8.62 -8.48 -15.11
CA ASN A 154 -7.80 -8.67 -13.91
C ASN A 154 -7.79 -7.44 -12.98
N GLU A 155 -8.62 -6.44 -13.26
CA GLU A 155 -8.70 -5.19 -12.51
C GLU A 155 -10.05 -5.07 -11.82
N VAL A 156 -10.01 -4.74 -10.52
CA VAL A 156 -11.21 -4.55 -9.72
C VAL A 156 -11.17 -3.18 -9.06
N LEU A 157 -12.17 -2.35 -9.34
CA LEU A 157 -12.37 -1.08 -8.66
C LEU A 157 -13.37 -1.24 -7.51
N THR A 158 -13.06 -0.68 -6.35
CA THR A 158 -13.95 -0.69 -5.19
C THR A 158 -13.88 0.60 -4.37
N ASN A 159 -14.98 0.97 -3.72
CA ASN A 159 -15.04 2.03 -2.70
C ASN A 159 -14.67 1.53 -1.31
N LEU A 160 -14.32 0.24 -1.19
CA LEU A 160 -13.95 -0.38 0.06
C LEU A 160 -12.52 0.02 0.43
N THR A 161 -12.31 0.28 1.72
CA THR A 161 -10.98 0.39 2.31
C THR A 161 -10.19 -0.91 2.11
N LYS A 162 -8.86 -0.86 2.21
CA LYS A 162 -8.04 -2.08 2.21
C LYS A 162 -8.53 -3.12 3.21
N SER A 163 -8.98 -2.67 4.39
CA SER A 163 -9.57 -3.56 5.39
C SER A 163 -10.83 -4.29 4.89
N GLY A 164 -11.73 -3.60 4.18
CA GLY A 164 -12.91 -4.21 3.57
C GLY A 164 -12.55 -5.20 2.48
N VAL A 165 -11.60 -4.84 1.61
CA VAL A 165 -11.12 -5.74 0.54
C VAL A 165 -10.48 -7.00 1.11
N CYS A 166 -9.61 -6.87 2.12
CA CYS A 166 -8.96 -8.02 2.74
C CYS A 166 -9.98 -8.95 3.43
N ALA A 167 -11.00 -8.39 4.07
CA ALA A 167 -12.10 -9.17 4.67
C ALA A 167 -12.90 -9.94 3.61
N ASP A 168 -13.27 -9.29 2.50
CA ASP A 168 -14.00 -9.92 1.40
C ASP A 168 -13.20 -11.04 0.72
N LEU A 169 -11.90 -10.82 0.54
CA LEU A 169 -10.98 -11.84 0.02
C LEU A 169 -10.72 -12.98 1.01
N LYS A 170 -11.10 -12.82 2.29
CA LYS A 170 -10.68 -13.68 3.40
C LYS A 170 -9.16 -13.86 3.41
N ALA A 171 -8.44 -12.76 3.17
CA ALA A 171 -6.99 -12.75 3.12
C ALA A 171 -6.42 -13.23 4.47
N GLN A 172 -5.49 -14.19 4.41
CA GLN A 172 -4.80 -14.69 5.60
C GLN A 172 -3.84 -13.64 6.15
N VAL A 173 -3.23 -12.87 5.25
CA VAL A 173 -2.21 -11.86 5.54
C VAL A 173 -2.33 -10.73 4.52
N LEU A 174 -2.16 -9.50 4.98
CA LEU A 174 -1.84 -8.33 4.17
C LEU A 174 -0.36 -7.95 4.38
N ILE A 175 0.38 -7.70 3.30
CA ILE A 175 1.73 -7.12 3.33
C ILE A 175 1.62 -5.68 2.83
N ASP A 176 1.88 -4.71 3.69
CA ASP A 176 1.66 -3.27 3.42
C ASP A 176 2.75 -2.45 4.11
N ASP A 177 3.22 -1.37 3.48
CA ASP A 177 4.24 -0.48 4.05
C ASP A 177 3.62 0.68 4.84
N SER A 178 2.34 1.00 4.66
CA SER A 178 1.66 2.09 5.35
C SER A 178 1.23 1.67 6.75
N ALA A 179 1.72 2.42 7.74
CA ALA A 179 1.32 2.26 9.14
C ALA A 179 -0.18 2.47 9.35
N GLU A 180 -0.77 3.45 8.66
CA GLU A 180 -2.20 3.76 8.69
C GLU A 180 -3.04 2.59 8.17
N ASN A 181 -2.70 2.05 6.99
CA ASN A 181 -3.38 0.90 6.42
C ASN A 181 -3.23 -0.33 7.31
N ALA A 182 -2.03 -0.54 7.86
CA ALA A 182 -1.74 -1.66 8.71
C ALA A 182 -2.54 -1.66 10.02
N ILE A 183 -2.64 -0.51 10.70
CA ILE A 183 -3.52 -0.36 11.86
C ILE A 183 -4.98 -0.53 11.44
N GLN A 184 -5.43 0.14 10.37
CA GLN A 184 -6.81 0.04 9.91
C GLN A 184 -7.24 -1.41 9.63
N CYS A 185 -6.39 -2.21 8.98
CA CYS A 185 -6.68 -3.60 8.65
C CYS A 185 -6.60 -4.53 9.87
N SER A 186 -5.66 -4.29 10.77
CA SER A 186 -5.43 -5.13 11.94
C SER A 186 -6.37 -4.83 13.12
N THR A 187 -7.01 -3.66 13.16
CA THR A 187 -7.99 -3.28 14.19
C THR A 187 -9.43 -3.16 13.67
N ALA A 188 -9.69 -3.57 12.42
CA ALA A 188 -11.05 -3.60 11.87
C ALA A 188 -11.95 -4.60 12.62
N SER A 189 -13.27 -4.50 12.44
CA SER A 189 -14.22 -5.47 13.01
C SER A 189 -13.99 -6.91 12.54
N SER A 190 -13.44 -7.07 11.33
CA SER A 190 -12.86 -8.33 10.84
C SER A 190 -11.36 -8.11 10.62
N PRO A 191 -10.53 -8.32 11.66
CA PRO A 191 -9.10 -8.08 11.57
C PRO A 191 -8.44 -8.97 10.52
N THR A 192 -7.67 -8.36 9.64
CA THR A 192 -6.70 -9.08 8.80
C THR A 192 -5.35 -9.00 9.48
N ARG A 193 -4.60 -10.11 9.50
CA ARG A 193 -3.22 -10.07 9.98
C ARG A 193 -2.37 -9.26 9.01
N VAL A 194 -1.55 -8.35 9.52
CA VAL A 194 -0.72 -7.48 8.69
C VAL A 194 0.77 -7.68 8.99
N LEU A 195 1.55 -7.78 7.93
CA LEU A 195 3.00 -7.61 7.97
C LEU A 195 3.33 -6.19 7.51
N LEU A 196 3.70 -5.32 8.46
CA LEU A 196 4.13 -3.96 8.17
C LEU A 196 5.53 -4.00 7.56
N PHE A 197 5.58 -3.79 6.25
CA PHE A 197 6.74 -4.03 5.42
C PHE A 197 7.71 -2.85 5.42
N GLY A 198 9.00 -3.17 5.44
CA GLY A 198 10.10 -2.21 5.35
C GLY A 198 10.50 -1.59 6.69
N ASP A 199 11.71 -1.04 6.71
CA ASP A 199 12.21 -0.13 7.76
C ASP A 199 12.18 1.30 7.22
N TYR A 200 10.98 1.75 6.85
CA TYR A 200 10.75 3.03 6.23
C TYR A 200 10.42 4.10 7.27
N GLU A 201 10.81 5.35 7.02
CA GLU A 201 10.51 6.44 7.95
C GLU A 201 9.00 6.70 8.08
N TRP A 202 8.25 6.60 6.98
CA TRP A 202 6.80 6.84 6.97
C TRP A 202 5.99 5.77 7.70
N ASN A 203 6.57 4.60 7.95
CA ASN A 203 5.90 3.52 8.67
C ASN A 203 6.21 3.52 10.18
N LYS A 204 7.05 4.45 10.64
CA LYS A 204 7.38 4.63 12.07
C LYS A 204 6.37 5.50 12.79
N ARG A 205 5.43 6.13 12.06
CA ARG A 205 4.53 7.18 12.55
C ARG A 205 3.19 7.03 11.85
N ILE A 206 2.15 7.61 12.44
CA ILE A 206 0.81 7.67 11.84
C ILE A 206 0.38 9.13 11.76
N SER A 207 -0.31 9.47 10.69
CA SER A 207 -1.03 10.73 10.59
C SER A 207 -2.46 10.57 11.09
N GLY A 208 -2.85 11.42 12.04
CA GLY A 208 -4.19 11.43 12.61
C GLY A 208 -5.20 12.11 11.68
N PRO A 209 -6.52 11.83 11.85
CA PRO A 209 -7.58 12.50 11.09
C PRO A 209 -7.60 14.03 11.18
N GLY A 210 -7.01 14.61 12.24
CA GLY A 210 -6.87 16.06 12.40
C GLY A 210 -5.72 16.69 11.62
N ASP A 211 -4.88 15.89 10.97
CA ASP A 211 -3.60 16.33 10.40
C ASP A 211 -3.68 16.80 8.93
N GLY A 212 -4.90 16.87 8.38
CA GLY A 212 -5.15 17.20 6.97
C GLY A 212 -5.19 18.71 6.64
N ALA A 213 -4.68 19.58 7.52
CA ALA A 213 -4.77 21.03 7.39
C ALA A 213 -3.41 21.67 7.05
N ASP A 214 -3.43 22.88 6.48
CA ASP A 214 -2.22 23.64 6.16
C ASP A 214 -1.27 23.81 7.35
N GLU A 215 -1.82 24.09 8.55
CA GLU A 215 -1.05 24.21 9.80
C GLU A 215 -0.31 22.92 10.19
N MET A 216 -0.70 21.80 9.59
CA MET A 216 -0.12 20.48 9.82
C MET A 216 0.87 20.08 8.73
N SER A 217 1.11 20.93 7.73
CA SER A 217 2.25 20.76 6.81
C SER A 217 3.58 20.80 7.58
N PHE A 218 4.61 20.15 7.04
CA PHE A 218 5.90 20.00 7.71
C PHE A 218 6.46 21.35 8.19
N ASP A 219 6.53 22.32 7.27
CA ASP A 219 7.14 23.63 7.54
C ASP A 219 6.35 24.42 8.59
N ARG A 220 5.01 24.39 8.53
CA ARG A 220 4.16 25.10 9.50
C ARG A 220 4.21 24.45 10.87
N ARG A 221 4.14 23.12 10.94
CA ARG A 221 4.25 22.38 12.21
C ARG A 221 5.63 22.56 12.85
N LEU A 222 6.71 22.56 12.06
CA LEU A 222 8.06 22.81 12.55
C LEU A 222 8.20 24.23 13.11
N ALA A 223 7.69 25.23 12.38
CA ALA A 223 7.71 26.62 12.82
C ALA A 223 6.89 26.83 14.11
N ALA A 224 5.66 26.29 14.17
CA ALA A 224 4.80 26.36 15.34
C ALA A 224 5.42 25.65 16.57
N GLY A 225 6.17 24.56 16.34
CA GLY A 225 6.92 23.84 17.36
C GLY A 225 8.26 24.49 17.75
N GLY A 226 8.58 25.69 17.24
CA GLY A 226 9.83 26.39 17.55
C GLY A 226 11.08 25.65 17.04
N GLY A 227 10.97 24.93 15.93
CA GLY A 227 12.06 24.14 15.35
C GLY A 227 12.24 22.75 15.98
N LYS A 228 11.33 22.33 16.86
CA LYS A 228 11.38 21.00 17.46
C LYS A 228 11.14 19.91 16.41
N GLU A 229 12.01 18.90 16.40
CA GLU A 229 11.92 17.74 15.51
C GLU A 229 10.80 16.78 15.94
N PHE A 230 9.54 17.18 15.76
CA PHE A 230 8.35 16.45 16.21
C PHE A 230 8.28 15.01 15.71
N TRP A 231 8.87 14.72 14.55
CA TRP A 231 8.96 13.36 14.01
C TRP A 231 9.84 12.43 14.87
N LYS A 232 10.68 12.93 15.78
CA LYS A 232 11.40 12.06 16.71
C LYS A 232 10.52 11.56 17.86
N GLU A 233 9.35 12.17 18.06
CA GLU A 233 8.46 11.89 19.21
C GLU A 233 7.18 11.16 18.80
N ASP A 234 6.69 11.37 17.57
CA ASP A 234 5.43 10.80 17.03
C ASP A 234 5.50 9.28 16.72
N MET A 235 6.32 8.53 17.45
CA MET A 235 6.59 7.12 17.16
C MET A 235 5.33 6.27 17.36
N LEU A 236 4.98 5.47 16.35
CA LEU A 236 3.88 4.52 16.39
C LEU A 236 4.15 3.44 17.45
N VAL A 237 3.25 3.35 18.42
CA VAL A 237 3.15 2.23 19.34
C VAL A 237 2.07 1.29 18.81
N ILE A 238 2.46 0.09 18.40
CA ILE A 238 1.52 -0.96 17.99
C ILE A 238 0.77 -1.42 19.26
N PRO A 239 -0.58 -1.38 19.29
CA PRO A 239 -1.32 -1.82 20.47
C PRO A 239 -1.14 -3.32 20.74
N ASP A 240 -1.11 -3.70 22.00
CA ASP A 240 -0.99 -5.11 22.39
C ASP A 240 -2.16 -5.95 21.87
N GLY A 241 -1.85 -7.17 21.42
CA GLY A 241 -2.86 -8.13 20.95
C GLY A 241 -3.38 -7.88 19.52
N VAL A 242 -2.93 -6.81 18.86
CA VAL A 242 -3.25 -6.55 17.45
C VAL A 242 -2.44 -7.50 16.55
N PRO A 243 -3.05 -8.14 15.52
CA PRO A 243 -2.35 -9.05 14.61
C PRO A 243 -1.50 -8.27 13.59
N LEU A 244 -0.54 -7.50 14.07
CA LEU A 244 0.33 -6.61 13.30
C LEU A 244 1.79 -6.85 13.68
N GLU A 245 2.60 -7.26 12.71
CA GLU A 245 4.02 -7.58 12.93
C GLU A 245 4.89 -6.83 11.91
N ARG A 246 6.02 -6.25 12.35
CA ARG A 246 6.96 -5.58 11.43
C ARG A 246 7.87 -6.59 10.75
N VAL A 247 8.09 -6.41 9.45
CA VAL A 247 9.05 -7.21 8.65
C VAL A 247 9.91 -6.27 7.82
N LYS A 248 11.23 -6.43 7.91
CA LYS A 248 12.17 -5.50 7.27
C LYS A 248 12.22 -5.62 5.74
N ASP A 249 12.05 -6.82 5.23
CA ASP A 249 12.27 -7.16 3.83
C ASP A 249 11.54 -8.46 3.45
N TRP A 250 11.60 -8.82 2.17
CA TRP A 250 10.97 -10.02 1.62
C TRP A 250 11.52 -11.33 2.21
N SER A 251 12.77 -11.37 2.69
CA SER A 251 13.30 -12.56 3.35
C SER A 251 12.61 -12.81 4.69
N GLN A 252 12.27 -11.74 5.42
CA GLN A 252 11.52 -11.83 6.67
C GLN A 252 10.05 -12.16 6.42
N VAL A 253 9.42 -11.61 5.37
CA VAL A 253 8.07 -12.01 4.94
C VAL A 253 8.01 -13.52 4.70
N VAL A 254 8.90 -14.05 3.86
CA VAL A 254 8.91 -15.48 3.51
C VAL A 254 9.16 -16.36 4.74
N ARG A 255 10.10 -15.96 5.62
CA ARG A 255 10.34 -16.68 6.88
C ARG A 255 9.11 -16.69 7.76
N TRP A 256 8.48 -15.53 7.92
CA TRP A 256 7.29 -15.37 8.74
C TRP A 256 6.15 -16.27 8.24
N VAL A 257 5.85 -16.25 6.93
CA VAL A 257 4.78 -17.06 6.33
C VAL A 257 5.04 -18.56 6.53
N LYS A 258 6.29 -19.01 6.30
CA LYS A 258 6.67 -20.41 6.54
C LYS A 258 6.41 -20.84 7.99
N THR A 259 6.86 -20.04 8.95
CA THR A 259 6.69 -20.31 10.38
C THR A 259 5.20 -20.27 10.77
N ALA A 260 4.46 -19.25 10.34
CA ALA A 260 3.04 -19.11 10.64
C ALA A 260 2.23 -20.30 10.11
N ARG A 261 2.55 -20.82 8.92
CA ARG A 261 1.91 -22.01 8.37
C ARG A 261 2.25 -23.27 9.17
N GLN A 262 3.51 -23.45 9.54
CA GLN A 262 3.95 -24.60 10.37
C GLN A 262 3.26 -24.60 11.75
N GLU A 263 3.02 -23.42 12.30
CA GLU A 263 2.33 -23.23 13.58
C GLU A 263 0.79 -23.25 13.45
N GLY A 264 0.24 -23.38 12.24
CA GLY A 264 -1.20 -23.36 11.98
C GLY A 264 -1.86 -22.00 12.22
N ARG A 265 -1.09 -20.91 12.25
CA ARG A 265 -1.61 -19.53 12.38
C ARG A 265 -2.26 -19.01 11.09
N ILE A 266 -1.88 -19.60 9.95
CA ILE A 266 -2.48 -19.39 8.63
C ILE A 266 -2.63 -20.75 7.95
N LEU A 267 -3.54 -20.83 6.98
CA LEU A 267 -3.77 -22.01 6.13
C LEU A 267 -2.54 -22.36 5.25
#